data_AF-A0AA41BKP3-F1
#
_entry.id   AF-A0AA41BKP3-F1
#
_cell.length_a   1.000
_cell.length_b   1.000
_cell.length_c   1.000
_cell.angle_alpha   90.00
_cell.angle_beta   90.00
_cell.angle_gamma   90.00
#
_symmetry.space_group_name_H-M   'P 1'
#
loop_
_entity.id
_entity.type
_entity.pdbx_description
1 polymer ?
#
loop_
_entity_poly.entity_id
_entity_poly.type
_entity_poly.pdbx_seq_one_letter_code
_entity_poly.pdbx_strand_id
1 'polypeptide(L)'
;PWLLAVIFFFASALLYSQAATAKALMPMALALNVSPLTAVASFAAVSGLFILPTYPPLVASLQMDYTCTTRIGNFVFNHPFFIPGTLGVVLAVCFGFLLGSFML
;
A
#
# COMPACT_ATOMS: atom_id res chain seq x y z
N PRO A 1 -12.60 10.43 5.49
CA PRO A 1 -11.49 9.78 6.24
C PRO A 1 -10.60 8.87 5.38
N TRP A 2 -11.17 7.91 4.63
CA TRP A 2 -10.41 6.87 3.90
C TRP A 2 -9.69 7.34 2.63
N LEU A 3 -10.01 8.53 2.10
CA LEU A 3 -9.39 9.06 0.88
C LEU A 3 -7.86 9.16 0.98
N LEU A 4 -7.33 9.47 2.17
CA LEU A 4 -5.89 9.53 2.40
C LEU A 4 -5.22 8.16 2.16
N ALA A 5 -5.86 7.07 2.58
CA ALA A 5 -5.36 5.72 2.33
C ALA A 5 -5.30 5.42 0.83
N VAL A 6 -6.30 5.84 0.05
CA VAL A 6 -6.30 5.66 -1.40
C VAL A 6 -5.16 6.44 -2.05
N ILE A 7 -4.93 7.69 -1.62
CA ILE A 7 -3.83 8.51 -2.09
C ILE A 7 -2.49 7.83 -1.78
N PHE A 8 -2.28 7.36 -0.56
CA PHE A 8 -1.06 6.63 -0.19
C PHE A 8 -0.87 5.34 -0.99
N PHE A 9 -1.94 4.60 -1.26
CA PHE A 9 -1.88 3.35 -2.01
C PHE A 9 -1.35 3.55 -3.43
N PHE A 10 -1.88 4.53 -4.17
CA PHE A 10 -1.40 4.82 -5.51
C PHE A 10 -0.07 5.59 -5.52
N ALA A 11 0.14 6.52 -4.58
CA ALA A 11 1.40 7.26 -4.51
C ALA A 11 2.58 6.32 -4.20
N SER A 12 2.39 5.34 -3.31
CA SER A 12 3.44 4.36 -3.00
C SER A 12 3.79 3.48 -4.19
N ALA A 13 2.83 3.12 -5.04
CA ALA A 13 3.09 2.41 -6.28
C ALA A 13 3.96 3.22 -7.28
N LEU A 14 3.82 4.55 -7.28
CA LEU A 14 4.60 5.42 -8.17
C LEU A 14 6.00 5.73 -7.60
N LEU A 15 6.10 5.88 -6.28
CA LEU A 15 7.35 6.24 -5.59
C LEU A 15 8.23 5.04 -5.26
N TYR A 16 7.68 3.82 -5.32
CA TYR A 16 8.33 2.56 -4.94
C TYR A 16 9.04 2.60 -3.58
N SER A 17 8.57 3.45 -2.67
CA SER A 17 9.14 3.60 -1.33
C SER A 17 8.09 4.01 -0.32
N GLN A 18 7.89 3.15 0.68
CA GLN A 18 6.99 3.39 1.80
C GLN A 18 7.42 4.66 2.56
N ALA A 19 8.72 4.77 2.85
CA ALA A 19 9.29 5.89 3.57
C ALA A 19 9.23 7.20 2.77
N ALA A 20 9.52 7.17 1.46
CA ALA A 20 9.43 8.37 0.63
C ALA A 20 7.99 8.87 0.53
N THR A 21 7.03 7.96 0.36
CA THR A 21 5.60 8.28 0.29
C THR A 21 5.12 8.92 1.59
N ALA A 22 5.43 8.31 2.73
CA ALA A 22 5.09 8.86 4.03
C ALA A 22 5.75 10.22 4.27
N LYS A 23 7.05 10.34 3.99
CA LYS A 23 7.79 11.60 4.16
C LYS A 23 7.22 12.73 3.30
N ALA A 24 6.77 12.43 2.09
CA ALA A 24 6.21 13.43 1.18
C ALA A 24 4.78 13.83 1.57
N LEU A 25 3.92 12.85 1.87
CA LEU A 25 2.47 13.08 1.94
C LEU A 25 1.94 13.21 3.37
N MET A 26 2.64 12.68 4.39
CA MET A 26 2.18 12.76 5.78
C MET A 26 2.18 14.21 6.32
N PRO A 27 3.24 15.03 6.10
CA PRO A 27 3.23 16.43 6.53
C PRO A 27 2.14 17.24 5.83
N MET A 28 1.93 16.99 4.54
CA MET A 28 0.86 17.62 3.75
C MET A 28 -0.53 17.28 4.31
N ALA A 29 -0.80 16.01 4.64
CA ALA A 29 -2.08 15.61 5.20
C ALA A 29 -2.36 16.28 6.56
N LEU A 30 -1.34 16.40 7.42
CA LEU A 30 -1.46 17.09 8.71
C LEU A 30 -1.69 18.60 8.52
N ALA A 31 -1.04 19.23 7.54
CA ALA A 31 -1.27 20.63 7.19
C ALA A 31 -2.71 20.89 6.70
N LEU A 32 -3.35 19.89 6.09
CA LEU A 32 -4.75 19.93 5.68
C LEU A 32 -5.74 19.62 6.82
N ASN A 33 -5.29 19.61 8.08
CA ASN A 33 -6.08 19.28 9.27
C ASN A 33 -6.71 17.88 9.24
N VAL A 34 -6.08 16.90 8.59
CA VAL A 34 -6.48 15.50 8.72
C VAL A 34 -6.26 15.05 10.16
N SER A 35 -7.26 14.38 10.76
CA SER A 35 -7.14 13.93 12.14
C SER A 35 -5.97 12.96 12.33
N PRO A 36 -5.24 13.01 13.46
CA PRO A 36 -4.15 12.08 13.75
C PRO A 36 -4.57 10.61 13.65
N LEU A 37 -5.80 10.30 14.08
CA LEU A 37 -6.40 8.98 13.92
C LEU A 37 -6.45 8.56 12.44
N THR A 38 -6.96 9.42 11.56
CA THR A 38 -7.06 9.13 10.12
C THR A 38 -5.68 8.97 9.47
N ALA A 39 -4.72 9.81 9.89
CA ALA A 39 -3.33 9.75 9.46
C ALA A 39 -2.69 8.40 9.78
N VAL A 40 -2.81 7.96 11.03
CA VAL A 40 -2.24 6.68 11.51
C VAL A 40 -2.96 5.49 10.90
N ALA A 41 -4.30 5.50 10.89
CA ALA A 41 -5.09 4.40 10.31
C ALA A 41 -4.83 4.22 8.81
N SER A 42 -4.61 5.31 8.07
CA SER A 42 -4.33 5.28 6.64
C SER A 42 -2.88 4.89 6.32
N PHE A 43 -1.96 4.96 7.29
CA PHE A 43 -0.53 4.75 7.06
C PHE A 43 -0.23 3.36 6.44
N ALA A 44 -0.98 2.32 6.79
CA ALA A 44 -0.78 0.99 6.21
C ALA A 44 -0.88 0.97 4.66
N ALA A 45 -1.55 1.95 4.06
CA ALA A 45 -1.68 2.06 2.62
C ALA A 45 -0.40 2.51 1.88
N VAL A 46 0.64 2.99 2.57
CA VAL A 46 1.94 3.25 1.91
C VAL A 46 2.68 1.97 1.47
N SER A 47 2.11 0.80 1.75
CA SER A 47 2.63 -0.52 1.34
C SER A 47 2.17 -0.97 -0.05
N GLY A 48 1.55 -0.10 -0.86
CA GLY A 48 1.09 -0.37 -2.23
C GLY A 48 2.21 -0.54 -3.27
N LEU A 49 3.41 -0.95 -2.86
CA LEU A 49 4.60 -1.08 -3.71
C LEU A 49 4.45 -2.17 -4.77
N PHE A 50 3.59 -3.16 -4.52
CA PHE A 50 3.37 -4.31 -5.38
C PHE A 50 2.39 -4.05 -6.53
N ILE A 51 1.74 -2.87 -6.60
CA ILE A 51 0.69 -2.59 -7.60
C ILE A 51 1.22 -2.71 -9.04
N LEU A 52 2.45 -2.23 -9.27
CA LEU A 52 3.10 -2.31 -10.57
C LEU A 52 4.14 -3.44 -10.54
N PRO A 53 4.23 -4.27 -11.61
CA PRO A 53 5.11 -5.44 -11.66
C PRO A 53 6.58 -5.07 -11.95
N THR A 54 7.02 -3.94 -11.42
CA THR A 54 8.34 -3.30 -11.61
C THR A 54 9.09 -3.14 -10.29
N TYR A 55 8.42 -3.40 -9.16
CA TYR A 55 9.04 -3.33 -7.84
C TYR A 55 10.11 -4.43 -7.69
N PRO A 56 11.39 -4.11 -7.36
CA PRO A 56 12.48 -5.07 -7.46
C PRO A 56 12.30 -6.35 -6.64
N PRO A 57 11.82 -6.31 -5.38
CA PRO A 57 11.54 -7.54 -4.62
C PRO A 57 10.46 -8.43 -5.26
N LEU A 58 9.44 -7.84 -5.89
CA LEU A 58 8.41 -8.58 -6.62
C LEU A 58 9.04 -9.29 -7.81
N VAL A 59 9.81 -8.58 -8.64
CA VAL A 59 10.45 -9.17 -9.83
C VAL A 59 11.45 -10.27 -9.43
N ALA A 60 12.25 -10.03 -8.39
CA ALA A 60 13.18 -11.02 -7.87
C ALA A 60 12.46 -12.29 -7.38
N SER A 61 11.32 -12.14 -6.70
CA SER A 61 10.54 -13.29 -6.22
C SER A 61 9.99 -14.16 -7.37
N LEU A 62 9.57 -13.54 -8.48
CA LEU A 62 9.14 -14.26 -9.68
C LEU A 62 10.30 -15.00 -10.36
N GLN A 63 11.50 -14.40 -10.39
CA GLN A 63 12.69 -15.00 -10.98
C GLN A 63 13.23 -16.18 -10.14
N MET A 64 13.06 -16.11 -8.82
CA MET A 64 13.45 -17.18 -7.90
C MET A 64 12.44 -18.33 -7.85
N ASP A 65 11.24 -18.17 -8.43
CA ASP A 65 10.22 -19.22 -8.43
C ASP A 65 10.46 -20.27 -9.52
N TYR A 66 11.22 -21.31 -9.16
CA TYR A 66 11.45 -22.47 -10.01
C TYR A 66 10.21 -23.35 -10.24
N THR A 67 9.15 -23.20 -9.43
CA THR A 67 7.90 -23.97 -9.60
C THR A 67 7.00 -23.40 -10.70
N CYS A 68 7.32 -22.19 -11.18
CA CYS A 68 6.54 -21.48 -12.19
C CYS A 68 5.08 -21.20 -11.78
N THR A 69 4.78 -21.19 -10.47
CA THR A 69 3.44 -20.92 -9.93
C THR A 69 3.15 -19.42 -9.86
N THR A 70 4.19 -18.59 -9.87
CA THR A 70 4.12 -17.13 -9.85
C THR A 70 4.63 -16.55 -11.17
N ARG A 71 3.73 -15.96 -11.96
CA ARG A 71 4.07 -15.30 -13.24
C ARG A 71 3.26 -14.03 -13.45
N ILE A 72 3.80 -13.13 -14.27
CA ILE A 72 3.07 -11.96 -14.77
C ILE A 72 2.22 -12.43 -15.95
N GLY A 73 0.93 -12.13 -15.92
CA GLY A 73 -0.02 -12.41 -17.00
C GLY A 73 -0.05 -11.31 -18.07
N ASN A 74 -1.12 -11.29 -18.86
CA ASN A 74 -1.23 -10.40 -20.02
C ASN A 74 -1.51 -8.92 -19.68
N PHE A 75 -1.79 -8.58 -18.43
CA PHE A 75 -2.11 -7.22 -18.00
C PHE A 75 -1.15 -6.76 -16.90
N VAL A 76 -0.93 -5.45 -16.79
CA VAL A 76 -0.01 -4.85 -15.80
C VAL A 76 -0.34 -5.28 -14.37
N PHE A 77 -1.62 -5.31 -13.99
CA PHE A 77 -2.08 -5.71 -12.65
C PHE A 77 -2.29 -7.22 -12.49
N ASN A 78 -2.08 -8.00 -13.55
CA ASN A 78 -2.31 -9.45 -13.52
C ASN A 78 -1.05 -10.18 -13.03
N HIS A 79 -0.82 -10.14 -11.72
CA HIS A 79 0.27 -10.86 -11.07
C HIS A 79 -0.17 -11.37 -9.69
N PRO A 80 0.43 -12.45 -9.15
CA PRO A 80 -0.06 -13.16 -7.96
C PRO A 80 -0.07 -12.31 -6.69
N PHE A 81 0.76 -11.27 -6.62
CA PHE A 81 0.85 -10.37 -5.46
C PHE A 81 -0.27 -9.34 -5.38
N PHE A 82 -1.01 -9.08 -6.46
CA PHE A 82 -1.97 -7.97 -6.51
C PHE A 82 -3.14 -8.19 -5.55
N ILE A 83 -3.80 -9.35 -5.65
CA ILE A 83 -4.99 -9.67 -4.84
C ILE A 83 -4.62 -9.81 -3.35
N PRO A 84 -3.63 -10.62 -2.95
CA PRO A 84 -3.26 -10.79 -1.54
C PRO A 84 -2.74 -9.49 -0.92
N GLY A 85 -1.90 -8.75 -1.66
CA GLY A 85 -1.35 -7.49 -1.19
C GLY A 85 -2.44 -6.44 -0.99
N THR A 86 -3.36 -6.29 -1.96
CA THR A 86 -4.46 -5.33 -1.86
C THR A 86 -5.38 -5.67 -0.70
N LEU A 87 -5.74 -6.96 -0.53
CA LEU A 87 -6.52 -7.41 0.61
C LEU A 87 -5.83 -7.11 1.94
N GLY A 88 -4.52 -7.38 2.04
CA GLY A 88 -3.74 -7.08 3.24
C GLY A 88 -3.76 -5.59 3.60
N VAL A 89 -3.61 -4.71 2.61
CA VAL A 89 -3.68 -3.26 2.81
C VAL A 89 -5.08 -2.81 3.24
N VAL A 90 -6.12 -3.28 2.54
CA VAL A 90 -7.52 -2.94 2.87
C VAL A 90 -7.85 -3.36 4.30
N LEU A 91 -7.53 -4.60 4.67
CA LEU A 91 -7.76 -5.10 6.03
C LEU A 91 -6.96 -4.31 7.06
N ALA A 92 -5.69 -4.00 6.80
CA ALA A 92 -4.86 -3.23 7.72
C ALA A 92 -5.42 -1.82 7.96
N VAL A 93 -5.90 -1.14 6.92
CA VAL A 93 -6.54 0.17 7.05
C VAL A 93 -7.87 0.06 7.80
N CYS A 94 -8.70 -0.93 7.48
CA CYS A 94 -9.96 -1.18 8.19
C CYS A 94 -9.74 -1.44 9.69
N PHE A 95 -8.78 -2.31 10.03
CA PHE A 95 -8.41 -2.55 11.43
C PHE A 95 -7.80 -1.32 12.10
N GLY A 96 -7.01 -0.52 11.37
CA GLY A 96 -6.48 0.75 11.86
C GLY A 96 -7.58 1.72 12.29
N PHE A 97 -8.63 1.88 11.48
CA PHE A 97 -9.78 2.71 11.84
C PHE A 97 -10.60 2.10 12.97
N LEU A 98 -10.82 0.78 12.96
CA LEU A 98 -11.60 0.10 13.98
C LEU A 98 -10.93 0.21 15.35
N LEU A 99 -9.68 -0.23 15.47
CA LEU A 99 -8.92 -0.18 16.72
C LEU A 99 -8.69 1.25 17.18
N GLY A 100 -8.34 2.15 16.25
CA GLY A 100 -8.14 3.55 16.59
C GLY A 100 -9.40 4.23 17.12
N SER A 101 -10.59 3.85 16.66
CA SER A 101 -11.86 4.37 17.21
C SER A 101 -12.20 3.85 18.60
N PHE A 102 -11.61 2.72 19.02
CA PHE A 102 -11.78 2.20 20.39
C PHE A 102 -10.74 2.75 21.37
N MET A 103 -9.55 3.10 20.88
CA MET A 103 -8.40 3.47 21.71
C MET A 103 -8.20 4.99 21.87
N LEU A 104 -8.68 5.80 20.93
CA LEU A 104 -8.53 7.27 20.87
C LEU A 104 -9.89 7.96 20.91
#